data_AF-A0A939AXN8-F1
#
_entry.id   AF-A0A939AXN8-F1
#
_cell.length_a   1.000
_cell.length_b   1.000
_cell.length_c   1.000
_cell.angle_alpha   90.00
_cell.angle_beta   90.00
_cell.angle_gamma   90.00
#
_symmetry.space_group_name_H-M   'P 1'
#
loop_
_entity.id
_entity.type
_entity.pdbx_description
1 polymer ?
#
loop_
_entity_poly.entity_id
_entity_poly.type
_entity_poly.pdbx_seq_one_letter_code
_entity_poly.pdbx_strand_id
1 'polypeptide(L)' 'MSQVLAAPCWNHRGCSIQLLSGEARGVSYRVWHHSGTPMGQVGSLEEARQLIDEQILLIRQRLASAA' A
#
# COMPACT_ATOMS: atom_id res chain seq x y z
N MET A 1 27.07 -2.49 13.42
CA MET A 1 25.71 -1.99 13.72
C MET A 1 24.96 -1.92 12.42
N SER A 2 24.19 -2.95 12.08
CA SER A 2 23.40 -2.99 10.85
C SER A 2 22.25 -2.00 11.01
N GLN A 3 22.39 -0.83 10.41
CA GLN A 3 21.32 0.15 10.30
C GLN A 3 20.20 -0.53 9.50
N VAL A 4 19.19 -1.06 10.18
CA VAL A 4 17.96 -1.53 9.55
C VAL A 4 17.28 -0.28 9.02
N LEU A 5 17.67 0.13 7.81
CA LEU A 5 16.99 1.18 7.08
C LEU A 5 15.55 0.68 6.92
N ALA A 6 14.63 1.30 7.66
CA ALA A 6 13.22 1.00 7.56
C ALA A 6 12.84 1.06 6.08
N ALA A 7 12.19 0.01 5.59
CA ALA A 7 11.83 -0.05 4.19
C ALA A 7 10.97 1.17 3.83
N PRO A 8 11.25 1.85 2.70
CA PRO A 8 10.61 3.10 2.38
C PRO A 8 9.08 2.92 2.34
N CYS A 9 8.40 3.87 2.97
CA CYS A 9 6.96 3.93 3.03
C CYS A 9 6.45 5.27 2.48
N TRP A 10 5.38 5.21 1.71
CA TRP A 10 4.70 6.35 1.10
C TRP A 10 3.25 6.39 1.56
N ASN A 11 2.65 7.58 1.59
CA ASN A 11 1.23 7.74 1.86
C ASN A 11 0.51 8.36 0.66
N HIS A 12 -0.66 7.81 0.31
CA HIS A 12 -1.48 8.29 -0.78
C HIS A 12 -2.98 8.09 -0.46
N ARG A 13 -3.75 9.19 -0.40
CA ARG A 13 -5.22 9.22 -0.17
C ARG A 13 -5.72 8.49 1.10
N GLY A 14 -4.87 8.38 2.13
CA GLY A 14 -5.18 7.61 3.35
C GLY A 14 -4.74 6.15 3.25
N CYS A 15 -4.04 5.77 2.19
CA CYS A 15 -3.39 4.48 2.06
C CYS A 15 -1.89 4.61 2.26
N SER A 16 -1.29 3.60 2.87
CA SER A 16 0.15 3.47 3.00
C SER A 16 0.65 2.43 2.00
N ILE A 17 1.78 2.75 1.39
CA ILE A 17 2.49 1.91 0.43
C ILE A 17 3.86 1.62 1.04
N GLN A 18 4.25 0.36 1.16
CA GLN A 18 5.57 -0.02 1.69
C GLN A 18 6.29 -0.90 0.71
N LEU A 19 7.57 -0.60 0.50
CA LEU A 19 8.46 -1.46 -0.25
C LEU A 19 8.75 -2.72 0.57
N LEU A 20 8.45 -3.88 0.01
CA LEU A 20 8.92 -5.17 0.50
C LEU A 20 10.17 -5.48 -0.32
N SER A 21 11.36 -5.34 0.28
CA SER A 21 12.66 -5.37 -0.38
C SER A 21 12.76 -6.39 -1.52
N GLY A 22 13.19 -5.90 -2.69
CA GLY A 22 13.51 -6.73 -3.83
C GLY A 22 14.96 -7.20 -3.75
N GLU A 23 15.17 -8.41 -3.25
CA GLU A 23 16.42 -9.15 -3.51
C GLU A 23 16.11 -10.32 -4.45
N ALA A 24 16.85 -10.35 -5.56
CA ALA A 24 16.86 -11.33 -6.64
C ALA A 24 15.59 -11.52 -7.51
N ARG A 25 14.36 -11.14 -7.08
CA ARG A 25 13.11 -11.43 -7.84
C ARG A 25 12.27 -10.23 -8.29
N GLY A 26 12.67 -9.01 -7.97
CA GLY A 26 11.95 -7.80 -8.35
C GLY A 26 11.41 -7.01 -7.16
N VAL A 27 11.04 -5.77 -7.43
CA VAL A 27 10.54 -4.81 -6.43
C VAL A 27 9.05 -5.08 -6.22
N SER A 28 8.59 -5.13 -4.97
CA SER A 28 7.17 -5.32 -4.68
C SER A 28 6.71 -4.34 -3.61
N TYR A 29 5.55 -3.73 -3.82
CA TYR A 29 4.97 -2.75 -2.92
C TYR A 29 3.70 -3.32 -2.32
N ARG A 30 3.58 -3.29 -1.00
CA ARG A 30 2.35 -3.62 -0.30
C ARG A 30 1.54 -2.35 -0.07
N VAL A 31 0.24 -2.41 -0.33
CA VAL A 31 -0.69 -1.30 -0.15
C VAL A 31 -1.76 -1.65 0.88
N TRP A 32 -1.99 -0.76 1.85
CA TRP A 32 -3.06 -0.88 2.84
C TRP A 32 -3.70 0.46 3.15
N HIS A 33 -4.97 0.45 3.50
CA HIS A 33 -5.68 1.63 3.99
C HIS A 33 -5.36 1.90 5.47
N HIS A 34 -5.43 3.16 5.91
CA HIS A 34 -5.20 3.54 7.31
C HIS A 34 -6.15 2.85 8.30
N SER A 35 -7.31 2.39 7.83
CA SER A 35 -8.25 1.56 8.62
C SER A 35 -7.75 0.13 8.87
N GLY A 36 -6.57 -0.24 8.36
CA GLY A 36 -6.01 -1.59 8.45
C GLY A 36 -6.47 -2.53 7.32
N THR A 37 -7.31 -2.07 6.39
CA THR A 37 -7.78 -2.89 5.26
C THR A 37 -6.65 -3.10 4.24
N PRO A 38 -6.20 -4.34 3.99
CA PRO A 38 -5.22 -4.60 2.95
C PRO A 38 -5.86 -4.39 1.57
N MET A 39 -5.15 -3.70 0.67
CA MET A 39 -5.63 -3.46 -0.69
C MET A 39 -4.99 -4.42 -1.69
N GLY A 40 -3.69 -4.71 -1.51
CA GLY A 40 -2.99 -5.66 -2.37
C GLY A 40 -1.46 -5.49 -2.36
N GLN A 41 -0.82 -6.18 -3.29
CA GLN A 41 0.61 -6.06 -3.58
C GLN A 41 0.80 -5.83 -5.09
N VAL A 42 1.73 -4.95 -5.45
CA VAL A 42 1.98 -4.53 -6.84
C VAL A 42 3.48 -4.47 -7.12
N GLY A 43 3.88 -4.47 -8.40
CA GLY A 43 5.28 -4.41 -8.82
C GLY A 43 5.86 -2.99 -8.88
N SER A 44 5.00 -1.97 -8.98
CA SER A 44 5.40 -0.58 -9.18
C SER A 44 4.62 0.41 -8.31
N LEU A 45 5.21 1.58 -8.04
CA LEU A 45 4.51 2.68 -7.36
C LEU A 45 3.33 3.22 -8.17
N GLU A 46 3.41 3.21 -9.50
CA GLU A 46 2.30 3.64 -10.36
C GLU A 46 1.09 2.70 -10.23
N GLU A 47 1.32 1.39 -10.29
CA GLU A 47 0.28 0.38 -10.04
C GLU A 47 -0.31 0.54 -8.64
N ALA A 48 0.51 0.87 -7.63
CA ALA A 48 0.01 1.11 -6.27
C ALA A 48 -0.95 2.30 -6.26
N ARG A 49 -0.61 3.39 -6.95
CA ARG A 49 -1.45 4.58 -7.05
C ARG A 49 -2.74 4.30 -7.81
N GLN A 50 -2.69 3.57 -8.91
CA GLN A 50 -3.88 3.14 -9.67
C GLN A 50 -4.80 2.27 -8.81
N LEU A 51 -4.24 1.24 -8.17
CA LEU A 51 -4.98 0.36 -7.28
C LEU A 51 -5.63 1.12 -6.12
N ILE A 52 -4.96 2.15 -5.59
CA ILE A 52 -5.57 3.05 -4.60
C ILE A 52 -6.73 3.82 -5.22
N ASP A 53 -6.56 4.46 -6.37
CA ASP A 53 -7.62 5.27 -6.98
C ASP A 53 -8.88 4.45 -7.30
N GLU A 54 -8.71 3.22 -7.78
CA GLU A 54 -9.82 2.31 -8.10
C GLU A 54 -10.52 1.77 -6.85
N GLN A 55 -9.78 1.39 -5.81
CA GLN A 55 -10.34 0.69 -4.65
C GLN A 55 -10.71 1.61 -3.49
N ILE A 56 -10.15 2.83 -3.39
CA ILE A 56 -10.35 3.73 -2.24
C ILE A 56 -11.82 4.11 -2.05
N LEU A 57 -12.56 4.32 -3.14
CA LEU A 57 -13.98 4.65 -3.08
C LEU A 57 -14.80 3.50 -2.50
N LEU A 58 -14.50 2.27 -2.91
CA LEU A 58 -15.18 1.06 -2.42
C LEU A 58 -14.86 0.81 -0.94
N ILE A 59 -13.60 1.00 -0.54
CA ILE A 59 -13.16 0.84 0.85
C ILE A 59 -13.85 1.87 1.74
N ARG A 60 -13.89 3.14 1.34
CA ARG A 60 -14.57 4.19 2.11
C ARG A 60 -16.06 3.93 2.26
N GLN A 61 -16.72 3.48 1.19
CA GLN A 61 -18.13 3.09 1.26
C GLN A 61 -18.36 1.93 2.22
N ARG A 62 -17.54 0.86 2.14
CA ARG A 62 -17.64 -0.29 3.04
C ARG A 62 -17.44 0.11 4.51
N LEU A 63 -16.47 0.98 4.78
CA LEU A 63 -16.21 1.48 6.13
C LEU A 63 -17.38 2.34 6.65
N ALA A 64 -17.98 3.17 5.80
CA ALA A 64 -19.14 3.97 6.17
C ALA A 64 -20.38 3.12 6.44
N SER A 65 -20.57 2.00 5.73
CA SER A 65 -21.65 1.04 5.99
C SER A 65 -21.43 0.14 7.21
N ALA A 66 -20.20 0.03 7.70
CA ALA A 66 -19.84 -0.80 8.84
C ALA A 66 -19.82 -0.05 10.18
N ALA A 67 -20.05 1.27 10.16
CA ALA A 67 -20.13 2.15 11.32
C ALA A 67 -21.59 2.42 11.70
#